data_AF-A0A3M1HU47-F1
#
_entry.id   AF-A0A3M1HU47-F1
#
_cell.length_a   1.000
_cell.length_b   1.000
_cell.length_c   1.000
_cell.angle_alpha   90.00
_cell.angle_beta   90.00
_cell.angle_gamma   90.00
#
_symmetry.space_group_name_H-M   'P 1'
#
loop_
_entity.id
_entity.type
_entity.pdbx_description
1 polymer ?
#
loop_
_entity_poly.entity_id
_entity_poly.type
_entity_poly.pdbx_seq_one_letter_code
_entity_poly.pdbx_strand_id
1 'polypeptide(L)'
;MVLGLFTHRGPVGQYAAGQTLGYMLLWLATPLGAALFPRFSAMHAHQEAERARKAVMEAAARLWTVLLVGASVVAAVSPWAARWVYGDAFVQAGFWMRWFAYAAVWAGMGALVGALASAWGFQGWQARLLWATLPIAVLLYGMARKEGVMGVGLVAILVQWGLLAALWIRLARSGLVHAGWFVRASMLGWTLWALAAWAPMELRLLLPVLAAAGCGVLRVGMLKPWEGLR
;
A
#
# COMPACT_ATOMS: atom_id res chain seq x y z
N MET A 1 -3.39 -17.79 9.44
CA MET A 1 -3.86 -19.19 9.57
C MET A 1 -3.53 -20.06 8.35
N VAL A 2 -3.87 -19.65 7.11
CA VAL A 2 -3.63 -20.47 5.90
C VAL A 2 -2.16 -20.87 5.70
N LEU A 3 -1.20 -20.00 6.00
CA LEU A 3 0.25 -20.30 5.90
C LEU A 3 0.69 -21.49 6.77
N GLY A 4 0.04 -21.72 7.91
CA GLY A 4 0.37 -22.84 8.79
C GLY A 4 0.00 -24.22 8.23
N LEU A 5 -0.80 -24.26 7.15
CA LEU A 5 -1.18 -25.50 6.46
C LEU A 5 -0.14 -25.93 5.42
N PHE A 6 0.67 -25.00 4.92
CA PHE A 6 1.56 -25.22 3.76
C PHE A 6 3.04 -24.95 4.05
N THR A 7 3.38 -24.47 5.24
CA THR A 7 4.76 -24.10 5.59
C THR A 7 5.11 -24.52 7.01
N HIS A 8 6.40 -24.80 7.24
CA HIS A 8 6.93 -25.07 8.57
C HIS A 8 6.62 -23.94 9.57
N ARG A 9 6.39 -24.29 10.83
CA ARG A 9 5.98 -23.35 11.89
C ARG A 9 6.99 -22.21 12.12
N GLY A 10 8.29 -22.48 11.94
CA GLY A 10 9.37 -21.50 12.14
C GLY A 10 9.22 -20.27 11.23
N PRO A 11 9.30 -20.41 9.89
CA PRO A 11 9.10 -19.30 8.95
C PRO A 11 7.78 -18.54 9.14
N VAL A 12 6.70 -19.25 9.48
CA VAL A 12 5.40 -18.62 9.76
C VAL A 12 5.46 -17.75 11.02
N GLY A 13 6.14 -18.20 12.07
CA GLY A 13 6.36 -17.40 13.28
C GLY A 13 7.21 -16.15 13.02
N GLN A 14 8.30 -16.28 12.25
CA GLN A 14 9.15 -15.14 11.85
C GLN A 14 8.37 -14.09 11.06
N TYR A 15 7.53 -14.56 10.13
CA TYR A 15 6.67 -13.70 9.33
C TYR A 15 5.64 -12.98 10.18
N ALA A 16 4.94 -13.70 11.05
CA ALA A 16 3.93 -13.11 11.94
C ALA A 16 4.55 -12.08 12.90
N ALA A 17 5.74 -12.36 13.43
CA ALA A 17 6.51 -11.42 14.25
C ALA A 17 6.87 -10.15 13.47
N GLY A 18 7.45 -10.30 12.27
CA GLY A 18 7.78 -9.16 11.42
C GLY A 18 6.57 -8.37 10.96
N GLN A 19 5.45 -9.04 10.67
CA GLN A 19 4.18 -8.42 10.31
C GLN A 19 3.65 -7.54 11.45
N THR A 20 3.63 -8.07 12.66
CA THR A 20 3.10 -7.38 13.84
C THR A 20 3.88 -6.09 14.11
N LEU A 21 5.22 -6.17 14.11
CA LEU A 21 6.08 -5.01 14.32
C LEU A 21 6.04 -4.03 13.14
N GLY A 22 6.05 -4.53 11.90
CA GLY A 22 6.00 -3.69 10.71
C GLY A 22 4.68 -2.91 10.57
N TYR A 23 3.57 -3.49 11.02
CA TYR A 23 2.26 -2.85 10.99
C TYR A 23 2.02 -1.82 12.09
N MET A 24 2.92 -1.69 13.07
CA MET A 24 2.85 -0.56 14.01
C MET A 24 2.86 0.80 13.29
N LEU A 25 3.48 0.88 12.11
CA LEU A 25 3.45 2.09 11.28
C LEU A 25 2.03 2.49 10.83
N LEU A 26 1.13 1.52 10.65
CA LEU A 26 -0.26 1.76 10.23
C LEU A 26 -1.10 2.44 11.32
N TRP A 27 -0.70 2.28 12.58
CA TRP A 27 -1.36 2.95 13.71
C TRP A 27 -1.17 4.46 13.65
N LEU A 28 -0.12 4.96 12.98
CA LEU A 28 0.08 6.38 12.74
C LEU A 28 -0.75 6.89 11.57
N ALA A 29 -0.92 6.09 10.52
CA ALA A 29 -1.59 6.50 9.29
C ALA A 29 -3.12 6.61 9.42
N THR A 30 -3.74 5.63 10.08
CA THR A 30 -5.20 5.55 10.25
C THR A 30 -5.82 6.79 10.91
N PRO A 31 -5.33 7.28 12.08
CA PRO A 31 -5.91 8.45 12.73
C PRO A 31 -5.73 9.73 11.90
N LEU A 32 -4.66 9.86 11.12
CA LEU A 32 -4.46 10.98 10.21
C LEU A 32 -5.55 11.02 9.13
N GLY A 33 -5.88 9.88 8.53
CA GLY A 33 -6.97 9.79 7.56
C GLY A 33 -8.33 10.18 8.16
N ALA A 34 -8.63 9.69 9.36
CA ALA A 34 -9.86 10.02 10.08
C ALA A 34 -9.94 11.50 10.47
N ALA A 35 -8.85 12.08 10.95
CA ALA A 35 -8.79 13.50 11.34
C ALA A 35 -8.97 14.45 10.16
N LEU A 36 -8.56 14.04 8.95
CA LEU A 36 -8.71 14.84 7.74
C LEU A 36 -10.10 14.74 7.10
N PHE A 37 -10.87 13.70 7.41
CA PHE A 37 -12.19 13.47 6.81
C PHE A 37 -13.16 14.66 6.98
N PRO A 38 -13.36 15.25 8.19
CA PRO A 38 -14.27 16.39 8.35
C PRO A 38 -13.86 17.61 7.52
N ARG A 39 -12.56 17.91 7.48
CA ARG A 39 -12.00 19.02 6.71
C ARG A 39 -12.30 18.86 5.21
N PHE A 40 -12.14 17.66 4.68
CA PHE A 40 -12.40 17.36 3.29
C PHE A 40 -13.89 17.35 2.93
N SER A 41 -14.73 16.83 3.82
CA SER A 41 -16.18 16.86 3.65
C SER A 41 -16.72 18.30 3.61
N ALA A 42 -16.22 19.18 4.48
CA ALA A 42 -16.58 20.60 4.48
C ALA A 42 -16.19 21.31 3.17
N MET A 43 -14.97 21.06 2.65
CA MET A 43 -14.53 21.64 1.38
C MET A 43 -15.39 21.18 0.20
N HIS A 44 -15.87 19.93 0.22
CA HIS A 44 -16.78 19.43 -0.79
C HIS A 44 -18.13 20.13 -0.73
N ALA A 45 -18.70 20.30 0.46
CA ALA A 45 -19.98 20.99 0.67
C ALA A 45 -19.96 22.45 0.19
N HIS A 46 -18.83 23.16 0.37
CA HIS A 46 -18.65 24.54 -0.07
C HIS A 46 -18.16 24.68 -1.53
N GLN A 47 -18.10 23.59 -2.30
CA GLN A 47 -17.66 23.57 -3.70
C GLN A 47 -16.25 24.17 -3.93
N GLU A 48 -15.37 24.10 -2.92
CA GLU A 48 -14.03 24.68 -2.98
C GLU A 48 -13.01 23.74 -3.65
N ALA A 49 -13.29 23.29 -4.88
CA ALA A 49 -12.55 22.22 -5.56
C ALA A 49 -11.03 22.47 -5.63
N GLU A 50 -10.59 23.70 -5.90
CA GLU A 50 -9.16 24.03 -6.02
C GLU A 50 -8.46 24.07 -4.65
N ARG A 51 -9.13 24.57 -3.60
CA ARG A 51 -8.61 24.51 -2.22
C ARG A 51 -8.54 23.08 -1.72
N ALA A 52 -9.57 22.28 -2.01
CA ALA A 52 -9.62 20.87 -1.72
C ALA A 52 -8.44 20.13 -2.35
N ARG A 53 -8.22 20.32 -3.66
CA ARG A 53 -7.09 19.72 -4.38
C ARG A 53 -5.75 20.09 -3.76
N LYS A 54 -5.51 21.36 -3.46
CA LYS A 54 -4.25 21.80 -2.81
C LYS A 54 -4.07 21.14 -1.44
N ALA A 55 -5.10 21.15 -0.60
CA ALA A 55 -5.06 20.52 0.72
C ALA A 55 -4.84 19.01 0.64
N VAL A 56 -5.46 18.33 -0.33
CA VAL A 56 -5.27 16.89 -0.58
C VAL A 56 -3.83 16.60 -0.98
N MET A 57 -3.28 17.33 -1.94
CA MET A 57 -1.92 17.12 -2.42
C MET A 57 -0.88 17.39 -1.33
N GLU A 58 -1.09 18.42 -0.52
CA GLU A 58 -0.23 18.75 0.62
C GLU A 58 -0.31 17.68 1.72
N ALA A 59 -1.52 17.25 2.09
CA ALA A 59 -1.71 16.18 3.07
C ALA A 59 -1.10 14.86 2.57
N ALA A 60 -1.29 14.52 1.30
CA ALA A 60 -0.72 13.33 0.68
C ALA A 60 0.81 13.40 0.68
N ALA A 61 1.42 14.53 0.32
CA ALA A 61 2.87 14.70 0.33
C ALA A 61 3.45 14.59 1.75
N ARG A 62 2.84 15.27 2.73
CA ARG A 62 3.27 15.21 4.14
C ARG A 62 3.15 13.80 4.70
N LEU A 63 2.01 13.14 4.48
CA LEU A 63 1.80 11.77 4.93
C LEU A 63 2.79 10.81 4.26
N TRP A 64 3.01 10.95 2.96
CA TRP A 64 3.99 10.15 2.22
C TRP A 64 5.39 10.26 2.83
N THR A 65 5.84 11.48 3.10
CA THR A 65 7.15 11.73 3.73
C THR A 65 7.22 11.11 5.12
N VAL A 66 6.21 11.32 5.97
CA VAL A 66 6.18 10.75 7.33
C VAL A 66 6.22 9.23 7.28
N LEU A 67 5.44 8.61 6.39
CA LEU A 67 5.40 7.15 6.24
C LEU A 67 6.73 6.61 5.70
N LEU A 68 7.35 7.26 4.71
CA LEU A 68 8.65 6.81 4.19
C LEU A 68 9.76 6.96 5.21
N VAL A 69 9.81 8.07 5.95
CA VAL A 69 10.80 8.29 7.01
C VAL A 69 10.58 7.27 8.12
N GLY A 70 9.34 7.10 8.58
CA GLY A 70 9.00 6.10 9.59
C GLY A 70 9.35 4.68 9.14
N ALA A 71 9.00 4.30 7.92
CA ALA A 71 9.36 3.00 7.35
C ALA A 71 10.88 2.81 7.28
N SER A 72 11.64 3.84 6.93
CA SER A 72 13.10 3.79 6.86
C SER A 72 13.74 3.64 8.25
N VAL A 73 13.20 4.34 9.26
CA VAL A 73 13.63 4.18 10.66
C VAL A 73 13.33 2.77 11.16
N VAL A 74 12.10 2.28 10.95
CA VAL A 74 11.69 0.92 11.31
C VAL A 74 12.57 -0.11 10.60
N ALA A 75 12.90 0.13 9.33
CA ALA A 75 13.76 -0.74 8.55
C ALA A 75 15.20 -0.79 9.08
N ALA A 76 15.76 0.35 9.50
CA ALA A 76 17.11 0.45 10.05
C ALA A 76 17.22 -0.27 11.42
N VAL A 77 16.21 -0.11 12.29
CA VAL A 77 16.22 -0.70 13.63
C VAL A 77 15.71 -2.15 13.67
N SER A 78 15.15 -2.65 12.56
CA SER A 78 14.46 -3.95 12.55
C SER A 78 15.30 -5.16 13.00
N PRO A 79 16.60 -5.29 12.66
CA PRO A 79 17.38 -6.46 13.08
C PRO A 79 17.57 -6.50 14.60
N TRP A 80 17.69 -5.33 15.22
CA TRP A 80 17.81 -5.17 16.66
C TRP A 80 16.47 -5.33 17.37
N ALA A 81 15.43 -4.67 16.86
CA ALA A 81 14.09 -4.73 17.43
C ALA A 81 13.53 -6.16 17.47
N ALA A 82 13.70 -6.94 16.39
CA ALA A 82 13.24 -8.32 16.33
C ALA A 82 13.91 -9.21 17.39
N ARG A 83 15.23 -9.09 17.57
CA ARG A 83 15.97 -9.83 18.59
C ARG A 83 15.60 -9.39 20.00
N TRP A 84 15.40 -8.10 20.21
CA TRP A 84 15.05 -7.56 21.52
C TRP A 84 13.66 -8.00 21.99
N VAL A 85 12.66 -8.00 21.10
CA VAL A 85 11.27 -8.35 21.43
C VAL A 85 11.05 -9.86 21.51
N TYR A 86 11.60 -10.62 20.56
CA TYR A 86 11.29 -12.04 20.39
C TYR A 86 12.47 -12.98 20.70
N GLY A 87 13.66 -12.44 20.99
CA GLY A 87 14.88 -13.20 21.25
C GLY A 87 15.64 -13.64 19.98
N ASP A 88 16.79 -14.27 20.19
CA ASP A 88 17.68 -14.69 19.10
C ASP A 88 17.10 -15.78 18.19
N ALA A 89 16.04 -16.49 18.63
CA ALA A 89 15.32 -17.43 17.78
C ALA A 89 14.63 -16.73 16.59
N PHE A 90 14.43 -15.41 16.64
CA PHE A 90 13.67 -14.63 15.66
C PHE A 90 14.53 -13.78 14.71
N VAL A 91 15.72 -14.27 14.32
CA VAL A 91 16.65 -13.51 13.46
C VAL A 91 16.01 -13.06 12.12
N GLN A 92 15.16 -13.89 11.52
CA GLN A 92 14.54 -13.58 10.23
C GLN A 92 13.35 -12.61 10.34
N ALA A 93 12.79 -12.40 11.53
CA ALA A 93 11.69 -11.45 11.72
C ALA A 93 12.11 -10.02 11.36
N GLY A 94 13.38 -9.65 11.54
CA GLY A 94 13.90 -8.35 11.12
C GLY A 94 13.86 -8.14 9.60
N PHE A 95 13.99 -9.19 8.80
CA PHE A 95 13.79 -9.12 7.34
C PHE A 95 12.32 -8.83 7.01
N TRP A 96 11.39 -9.60 7.59
CA TRP A 96 9.96 -9.40 7.38
C TRP A 96 9.47 -8.04 7.88
N MET A 97 9.99 -7.57 9.01
CA MET A 97 9.67 -6.25 9.56
C MET A 97 10.04 -5.12 8.61
N ARG A 98 11.20 -5.18 7.95
CA ARG A 98 11.58 -4.24 6.88
C ARG A 98 10.56 -4.24 5.75
N TRP A 99 10.23 -5.44 5.27
CA TRP A 99 9.29 -5.64 4.19
C TRP A 99 7.91 -5.03 4.50
N PHE A 100 7.40 -5.30 5.71
CA PHE A 100 6.11 -4.81 6.16
C PHE A 100 6.09 -3.32 6.50
N ALA A 101 7.20 -2.75 6.96
CA ALA A 101 7.31 -1.32 7.20
C ALA A 101 7.09 -0.52 5.90
N TYR A 102 7.71 -0.96 4.80
CA TYR A 102 7.47 -0.34 3.49
C TYR A 102 6.10 -0.70 2.91
N ALA A 103 5.59 -1.92 3.14
CA ALA A 103 4.22 -2.27 2.78
C ALA A 103 3.19 -1.35 3.44
N ALA A 104 3.45 -0.97 4.69
CA ALA A 104 2.60 -0.07 5.46
C ALA A 104 2.53 1.35 4.88
N VAL A 105 3.53 1.79 4.10
CA VAL A 105 3.48 3.07 3.38
C VAL A 105 2.30 3.09 2.39
N TRP A 106 2.15 2.02 1.61
CA TRP A 106 1.08 1.90 0.63
C TRP A 106 -0.29 1.81 1.29
N ALA A 107 -0.40 0.99 2.33
CA ALA A 107 -1.65 0.82 3.06
C ALA A 107 -2.04 2.11 3.82
N GLY A 108 -1.08 2.82 4.41
CA GLY A 108 -1.31 4.11 5.07
C GLY A 108 -1.79 5.19 4.10
N MET A 109 -1.20 5.25 2.91
CA MET A 109 -1.72 6.11 1.84
C MET A 109 -3.08 5.66 1.33
N GLY A 110 -3.31 4.35 1.23
CA GLY A 110 -4.62 3.78 0.88
C GLY A 110 -5.70 4.22 1.86
N ALA A 111 -5.40 4.31 3.15
CA ALA A 111 -6.32 4.82 4.17
C ALA A 111 -6.66 6.30 3.96
N LEU A 112 -5.67 7.16 3.68
CA LEU A 112 -5.91 8.58 3.37
C LEU A 112 -6.80 8.72 2.12
N VAL A 113 -6.44 8.04 1.04
CA VAL A 113 -7.15 8.10 -0.23
C VAL A 113 -8.56 7.49 -0.09
N GLY A 114 -8.73 6.46 0.73
CA GLY A 114 -10.03 5.90 1.09
C GLY A 114 -10.90 6.87 1.90
N ALA A 115 -10.32 7.60 2.85
CA ALA A 115 -11.02 8.66 3.59
C ALA A 115 -11.46 9.78 2.65
N LEU A 116 -10.60 10.17 1.70
CA LEU A 116 -10.93 11.13 0.64
C LEU A 116 -12.05 10.63 -0.27
N ALA A 117 -11.95 9.40 -0.76
CA ALA A 117 -12.99 8.79 -1.57
C ALA A 117 -14.33 8.76 -0.83
N SER A 118 -14.31 8.47 0.47
CA SER A 118 -15.49 8.50 1.32
C SER A 118 -16.07 9.90 1.48
N ALA A 119 -15.24 10.93 1.68
CA ALA A 119 -15.67 12.33 1.82
C ALA A 119 -16.35 12.86 0.55
N TRP A 120 -16.00 12.33 -0.62
CA TRP A 120 -16.62 12.65 -1.93
C TRP A 120 -17.74 11.69 -2.35
N GLY A 121 -18.22 10.82 -1.45
CA GLY A 121 -19.35 9.94 -1.73
C GLY A 121 -19.02 8.73 -2.61
N PHE A 122 -17.74 8.39 -2.80
CA PHE A 122 -17.31 7.24 -3.60
C PHE A 122 -17.31 5.90 -2.83
N GLN A 123 -18.02 5.81 -1.71
CA GLN A 123 -18.06 4.61 -0.85
C GLN A 123 -18.54 3.36 -1.61
N GLY A 124 -19.56 3.50 -2.46
CA GLY A 124 -20.06 2.37 -3.26
C GLY A 124 -19.01 1.84 -4.26
N TRP A 125 -18.19 2.74 -4.82
CA TRP A 125 -17.09 2.33 -5.70
C TRP A 125 -15.95 1.68 -4.90
N GLN A 126 -15.60 2.23 -3.74
CA GLN A 126 -14.61 1.63 -2.84
C GLN A 126 -15.04 0.22 -2.38
N ALA A 127 -16.32 0.03 -2.04
CA ALA A 127 -16.85 -1.28 -1.71
C ALA A 127 -16.70 -2.27 -2.87
N ARG A 128 -17.04 -1.87 -4.11
CA ARG A 128 -16.84 -2.70 -5.31
C ARG A 128 -15.36 -3.05 -5.51
N LEU A 129 -14.46 -2.12 -5.27
CA LEU A 129 -13.02 -2.36 -5.35
C LEU A 129 -12.57 -3.40 -4.32
N LEU A 130 -13.07 -3.34 -3.10
CA LEU A 130 -12.81 -4.36 -2.06
C LEU A 130 -13.34 -5.73 -2.48
N TRP A 131 -14.57 -5.80 -3.01
CA TRP A 131 -15.11 -7.05 -3.56
C TRP A 131 -14.25 -7.61 -4.70
N ALA A 132 -13.71 -6.74 -5.56
CA ALA A 132 -12.81 -7.14 -6.64
C ALA A 132 -11.47 -7.70 -6.14
N THR A 133 -11.13 -7.54 -4.86
CA THR A 133 -9.94 -8.17 -4.26
C THR A 133 -10.17 -9.59 -3.76
N LEU A 134 -11.42 -10.06 -3.64
CA LEU A 134 -11.69 -11.42 -3.16
C LEU A 134 -11.06 -12.52 -4.05
N PRO A 135 -11.08 -12.44 -5.39
CA PRO A 135 -10.38 -13.41 -6.22
C PRO A 135 -8.87 -13.47 -5.95
N ILE A 136 -8.29 -12.38 -5.42
CA ILE A 136 -6.87 -12.34 -5.07
C ILE A 136 -6.58 -13.23 -3.85
N ALA A 137 -7.58 -13.56 -3.01
CA ALA A 137 -7.42 -14.57 -1.97
C ALA A 137 -7.10 -15.97 -2.56
N VAL A 138 -7.66 -16.29 -3.73
CA VAL A 138 -7.34 -17.54 -4.46
C VAL A 138 -5.91 -17.50 -4.99
N LEU A 139 -5.47 -16.35 -5.50
CA LEU A 139 -4.09 -16.15 -5.93
C LEU A 139 -3.11 -16.26 -4.76
N LEU A 140 -3.44 -15.66 -3.61
CA LEU A 140 -2.67 -15.77 -2.36
C LEU A 140 -2.51 -17.22 -1.93
N TYR A 141 -3.58 -18.02 -2.02
CA TYR A 141 -3.52 -19.45 -1.74
C TYR A 141 -2.57 -20.19 -2.71
N GLY A 142 -2.69 -19.94 -4.01
CA GLY A 142 -1.81 -20.53 -5.02
C GLY A 142 -0.33 -20.18 -4.82
N MET A 143 -0.05 -18.92 -4.48
CA MET A 143 1.31 -18.44 -4.20
C MET A 143 1.86 -18.96 -2.89
N ALA A 144 1.02 -19.06 -1.84
CA ALA A 144 1.40 -19.69 -0.57
C ALA A 144 1.86 -21.14 -0.77
N ARG A 145 1.23 -21.88 -1.70
CA ARG A 145 1.59 -23.26 -2.00
C ARG A 145 2.92 -23.38 -2.76
N LYS A 146 3.21 -22.47 -3.69
CA LYS A 146 4.42 -22.55 -4.54
C LYS A 146 5.65 -21.90 -3.91
N GLU A 147 5.48 -20.69 -3.39
CA GLU A 147 6.56 -19.79 -2.96
C GLU A 147 6.57 -19.58 -1.43
N GLY A 148 5.67 -20.26 -0.71
CA GLY A 148 5.53 -20.15 0.73
C GLY A 148 5.20 -18.72 1.18
N VAL A 149 5.87 -18.30 2.24
CA VAL A 149 5.64 -17.01 2.91
C VAL A 149 6.01 -15.81 2.01
N MET A 150 7.07 -15.94 1.19
CA MET A 150 7.53 -14.87 0.29
C MET A 150 6.47 -14.54 -0.75
N GLY A 151 5.87 -15.55 -1.36
CA GLY A 151 4.79 -15.36 -2.33
C GLY A 151 3.59 -14.63 -1.73
N VAL A 152 3.20 -14.99 -0.50
CA VAL A 152 2.09 -14.31 0.21
C VAL A 152 2.43 -12.84 0.48
N GLY A 153 3.63 -12.55 0.97
CA GLY A 153 4.08 -11.19 1.22
C GLY A 153 4.10 -10.32 -0.05
N LEU A 154 4.57 -10.87 -1.17
CA LEU A 154 4.61 -10.17 -2.45
C LEU A 154 3.21 -9.84 -2.98
N VAL A 155 2.30 -10.84 -2.99
CA VAL A 155 0.92 -10.62 -3.45
C VAL A 155 0.21 -9.61 -2.56
N ALA A 156 0.40 -9.66 -1.23
CA ALA A 156 -0.19 -8.69 -0.32
C ALA A 156 0.23 -7.24 -0.65
N ILE A 157 1.51 -7.01 -0.96
CA ILE A 157 1.99 -5.68 -1.38
C ILE A 157 1.38 -5.27 -2.71
N LEU A 158 1.35 -6.17 -3.70
CA LEU A 158 0.78 -5.88 -5.00
C LEU A 158 -0.72 -5.53 -4.92
N VAL A 159 -1.46 -6.21 -4.04
CA VAL A 159 -2.87 -5.89 -3.75
C VAL A 159 -2.99 -4.49 -3.18
N GLN A 160 -2.22 -4.17 -2.14
CA GLN A 160 -2.29 -2.85 -1.49
C GLN A 160 -1.91 -1.73 -2.46
N TRP A 161 -0.87 -1.96 -3.26
CA TRP A 161 -0.46 -1.02 -4.30
C TRP A 161 -1.54 -0.85 -5.38
N GLY A 162 -2.12 -1.95 -5.86
CA GLY A 162 -3.20 -1.93 -6.87
C GLY A 162 -4.46 -1.22 -6.36
N LEU A 163 -4.85 -1.45 -5.11
CA LEU A 163 -5.95 -0.75 -4.45
C LEU A 163 -5.71 0.76 -4.40
N LEU A 164 -4.52 1.16 -3.92
CA LEU A 164 -4.13 2.57 -3.85
C LEU A 164 -4.10 3.19 -5.26
N ALA A 165 -3.54 2.51 -6.25
CA ALA A 165 -3.48 2.99 -7.63
C ALA A 165 -4.89 3.20 -8.20
N ALA A 166 -5.79 2.24 -8.00
CA ALA A 166 -7.17 2.35 -8.47
C ALA A 166 -7.90 3.54 -7.83
N LEU A 167 -7.78 3.69 -6.50
CA LEU A 167 -8.36 4.82 -5.77
C LEU A 167 -7.77 6.16 -6.25
N TRP A 168 -6.46 6.24 -6.46
CA TRP A 168 -5.81 7.45 -6.94
C TRP A 168 -6.25 7.82 -8.35
N ILE A 169 -6.33 6.85 -9.26
CA ILE A 169 -6.84 7.07 -10.62
C ILE A 169 -8.26 7.62 -10.57
N ARG A 170 -9.11 7.07 -9.69
CA ARG A 170 -10.48 7.55 -9.54
C ARG A 170 -10.52 9.01 -9.06
N LEU A 171 -9.73 9.38 -8.05
CA LEU A 171 -9.61 10.77 -7.60
C LEU A 171 -9.00 11.70 -8.68
N ALA A 172 -8.07 11.19 -9.48
CA ALA A 172 -7.48 11.97 -10.58
C ALA A 172 -8.52 12.26 -11.66
N ARG A 173 -9.37 11.28 -11.99
CA ARG A 173 -10.49 11.47 -12.92
C ARG A 173 -11.55 12.43 -12.41
N SER A 174 -11.70 12.60 -11.10
CA SER A 174 -12.59 13.61 -10.52
C SER A 174 -11.93 14.99 -10.39
N GLY A 175 -10.71 15.18 -10.90
CA GLY A 175 -10.00 16.46 -10.86
C GLY A 175 -9.41 16.82 -9.49
N LEU A 176 -9.47 15.93 -8.49
CA LEU A 176 -9.04 16.21 -7.13
C LEU A 176 -7.52 16.04 -6.93
N VAL A 177 -6.88 15.25 -7.78
CA VAL A 177 -5.43 14.97 -7.71
C VAL A 177 -4.80 14.88 -9.09
N HIS A 178 -3.49 15.03 -9.15
CA HIS A 178 -2.73 14.79 -10.38
C HIS A 178 -2.33 13.31 -10.50
N ALA A 179 -2.68 12.69 -11.63
CA ALA A 179 -2.27 11.32 -11.94
C ALA A 179 -0.73 11.17 -11.96
N GLY A 180 -0.01 12.16 -12.50
CA GLY A 180 1.44 12.13 -12.63
C GLY A 180 2.21 12.18 -11.30
N TRP A 181 1.58 12.61 -10.20
CA TRP A 181 2.22 12.61 -8.88
C TRP A 181 2.28 11.20 -8.31
N PHE A 182 1.18 10.44 -8.42
CA PHE A 182 1.16 9.05 -7.95
C PHE A 182 2.16 8.17 -8.67
N VAL A 183 2.30 8.33 -9.99
CA VAL A 183 3.32 7.56 -10.74
C VAL A 183 4.72 7.81 -10.19
N ARG A 184 5.10 9.08 -9.98
CA ARG A 184 6.43 9.44 -9.45
C ARG A 184 6.62 8.97 -8.01
N ALA A 185 5.65 9.22 -7.13
CA ALA A 185 5.70 8.79 -5.74
C ALA A 185 5.75 7.26 -5.65
N SER A 186 4.98 6.57 -6.50
CA SER A 186 4.95 5.12 -6.52
C SER A 186 6.26 4.52 -7.05
N MET A 187 6.86 5.10 -8.08
CA MET A 187 8.19 4.68 -8.56
C MET A 187 9.24 4.81 -7.45
N LEU A 188 9.28 5.95 -6.73
CA LEU A 188 10.18 6.12 -5.59
C LEU A 188 9.94 5.09 -4.48
N GLY A 189 8.67 4.83 -4.15
CA GLY A 189 8.30 3.81 -3.17
C GLY A 189 8.76 2.42 -3.58
N TRP A 190 8.58 2.04 -4.85
CA TRP A 190 9.05 0.75 -5.39
C TRP A 190 10.57 0.66 -5.43
N THR A 191 11.27 1.74 -5.80
CA THR A 191 12.74 1.77 -5.79
C THR A 191 13.27 1.61 -4.37
N LEU A 192 12.75 2.37 -3.40
CA LEU A 192 13.16 2.26 -1.99
C LEU A 192 12.82 0.89 -1.42
N TRP A 193 11.65 0.35 -1.75
CA TRP A 193 11.26 -1.00 -1.35
C TRP A 193 12.20 -2.03 -1.95
N ALA A 194 12.50 -1.98 -3.26
CA ALA A 194 13.41 -2.93 -3.91
C ALA A 194 14.83 -2.88 -3.32
N LEU A 195 15.30 -1.69 -2.95
CA LEU A 195 16.58 -1.49 -2.27
C LEU A 195 16.57 -2.08 -0.85
N ALA A 196 15.48 -1.87 -0.09
CA ALA A 196 15.34 -2.38 1.27
C ALA A 196 15.05 -3.88 1.34
N ALA A 197 14.35 -4.41 0.33
CA ALA A 197 13.90 -5.79 0.22
C ALA A 197 15.00 -6.78 -0.17
N TRP A 198 16.17 -6.31 -0.64
CA TRP A 198 17.28 -7.17 -1.11
C TRP A 198 16.75 -8.30 -2.01
N ALA A 199 16.13 -7.92 -3.13
CA ALA A 199 15.59 -8.90 -4.06
C ALA A 199 16.72 -9.85 -4.53
N PRO A 200 16.58 -11.19 -4.40
CA PRO A 200 17.43 -12.13 -5.10
C PRO A 200 17.39 -11.79 -6.61
N MET A 201 18.49 -12.06 -7.31
CA MET A 201 18.77 -11.54 -8.66
C MET A 201 17.63 -11.79 -9.67
N GLU A 202 16.86 -12.87 -9.48
CA GLU A 202 15.72 -13.24 -10.33
C GLU A 202 14.50 -12.32 -10.20
N LEU A 203 14.24 -11.74 -9.02
CA LEU A 203 13.13 -10.79 -8.80
C LEU A 203 13.42 -9.39 -9.36
N ARG A 204 14.70 -9.06 -9.62
CA ARG A 204 15.09 -7.82 -10.31
C ARG A 204 14.59 -7.77 -11.75
N LEU A 205 14.41 -8.92 -12.39
CA LEU A 205 13.88 -9.02 -13.76
C LEU A 205 12.37 -8.76 -13.83
N LEU A 206 11.63 -9.03 -12.75
CA LEU A 206 10.19 -8.80 -12.68
C LEU A 206 9.82 -7.37 -12.28
N LEU A 207 10.73 -6.63 -11.63
CA LEU A 207 10.53 -5.22 -11.26
C LEU A 207 10.15 -4.29 -12.43
N PRO A 208 10.86 -4.30 -13.58
CA PRO A 208 10.47 -3.51 -14.75
C PRO A 208 9.15 -4.00 -15.35
N VAL A 209 8.84 -5.30 -15.28
CA VAL A 209 7.56 -5.86 -15.78
C VAL A 209 6.39 -5.44 -14.90
N LEU A 210 6.54 -5.43 -13.58
CA LEU A 210 5.51 -4.96 -12.64
C LEU A 210 5.34 -3.44 -12.70
N ALA A 211 6.43 -2.69 -12.87
CA ALA A 211 6.37 -1.25 -13.13
C ALA A 211 5.70 -0.95 -14.48
N ALA A 212 5.98 -1.73 -15.53
CA ALA A 212 5.36 -1.61 -16.84
C ALA A 212 3.88 -2.03 -16.82
N ALA A 213 3.52 -3.10 -16.12
CA ALA A 213 2.13 -3.53 -15.92
C ALA A 213 1.33 -2.47 -15.15
N GLY A 214 1.95 -1.86 -14.14
CA GLY A 214 1.42 -0.69 -13.45
C GLY A 214 1.16 0.50 -14.36
N CYS A 215 2.14 0.84 -15.20
CA CYS A 215 1.99 1.87 -16.25
C CYS A 215 0.93 1.49 -17.31
N GLY A 216 0.79 0.21 -17.65
CA GLY A 216 -0.19 -0.30 -18.62
C GLY A 216 -1.63 -0.14 -18.14
N VAL A 217 -1.90 -0.49 -16.88
CA VAL A 217 -3.21 -0.27 -16.24
C VAL A 217 -3.57 1.22 -16.20
N LEU A 218 -2.59 2.09 -15.97
CA LEU A 218 -2.77 3.55 -16.03
C LEU A 218 -3.09 4.05 -17.45
N ARG A 219 -2.47 3.48 -18.48
CA ARG A 219 -2.68 3.86 -19.89
C ARG A 219 -4.06 3.46 -20.40
N VAL A 220 -4.50 2.24 -20.09
CA VAL A 220 -5.85 1.75 -20.45
C VAL A 220 -6.93 2.51 -19.69
N GLY A 221 -6.65 2.94 -18.46
CA GLY A 221 -7.55 3.78 -17.68
C GLY A 221 -7.69 5.23 -18.19
N MET A 222 -6.78 5.76 -19.00
CA MET A 222 -6.86 7.16 -19.47
C MET A 222 -7.64 7.32 -20.80
N LEU A 223 -7.95 6.24 -21.51
CA LEU A 223 -8.41 6.31 -22.90
C LEU A 223 -9.92 6.11 -23.14
N LYS A 224 -10.77 6.08 -22.11
CA LYS A 224 -12.23 6.12 -22.30
C LYS A 224 -12.88 7.16 -21.39
N PRO A 225 -13.32 8.32 -21.93
CA PRO A 225 -14.30 9.15 -21.24
C PRO A 225 -15.59 8.34 -21.11
N TRP A 226 -16.04 8.13 -19.88
CA TRP A 226 -17.33 7.53 -19.58
C TRP A 226 -18.41 8.58 -19.80
N GLU A 227 -18.98 8.62 -21.01
CA GLU A 227 -20.11 9.50 -21.36
C GLU A 227 -21.49 8.91 -21.00
N GLY A 228 -21.57 7.69 -20.47
CA GLY A 228 -22.84 7.07 -20.10
C GLY A 228 -22.97 6.86 -18.60
N LEU A 229 -23.63 7.79 -17.90
CA LEU A 229 -24.43 7.62 -16.67
C LEU A 229 -24.76 9.03 -16.13
N ARG A 230 -25.78 9.64 -16.75
CA ARG A 230 -26.64 10.61 -16.07
C ARG A 230 -27.77 9.84 -15.40
#